data_AF-A0A831UMV4-F1
#
_entry.id   AF-A0A831UMV4-F1
#
_cell.length_a   1.000
_cell.length_b   1.000
_cell.length_c   1.000
_cell.angle_alpha   90.00
_cell.angle_beta   90.00
_cell.angle_gamma   90.00
#
_symmetry.space_group_name_H-M   'P 1'
#
loop_
_entity.id
_entity.type
_entity.pdbx_description
1 polymer ?
#
loop_
_entity_poly.entity_id
_entity_poly.type
_entity_poly.pdbx_seq_one_letter_code
_entity_poly.pdbx_strand_id
1 'polypeptide(L)'
;MMDVIVAGAVAVGILAGMLWMVRSRQKVVEATDVEQAEEPVSGLPAQAEESTEPNQEEHPAVAKGLEQAKLVVHSLLQSLSENVESLLDDSSNYGNSLDRHKAALRKANTVTTIRELERVMLTELEEMQKANTRYRKKLDDADTKLRNQREELTRLQSDLGADFLTKIPNRRAFDQRVGEEMSRAMRYGGTFSMVLLDLDHFKQVNDRHGHLAGDRILRAVAGLLQRNKRASDFLARYGGEEFVLLLPETSLDQARV
;
A
#
# COMPACT_ATOMS: atom_id res chain seq x y z
N MET A 1 9.98 21.97 -3.41
CA MET A 1 9.29 23.09 -4.06
C MET A 1 8.30 22.42 -5.00
N MET A 2 7.08 22.14 -4.53
CA MET A 2 6.12 21.22 -5.16
C MET A 2 5.90 21.57 -6.65
N ASP A 3 6.19 20.65 -7.55
CA ASP A 3 5.86 20.81 -8.97
C ASP A 3 4.32 20.72 -9.17
N VAL A 4 3.70 21.86 -9.51
CA VAL A 4 2.27 21.97 -9.80
C VAL A 4 2.06 21.89 -11.31
N ILE A 5 1.50 20.78 -11.80
CA ILE A 5 1.12 20.63 -13.21
C ILE A 5 -0.36 20.94 -13.36
N VAL A 6 -0.68 22.05 -14.03
CA VAL A 6 -2.06 22.49 -14.30
C VAL A 6 -2.48 22.11 -15.72
N ALA A 7 -3.52 21.28 -15.85
CA ALA A 7 -4.11 20.90 -17.13
C ALA A 7 -5.51 21.52 -17.27
N GLY A 8 -5.69 22.40 -18.27
CA GLY A 8 -6.98 23.02 -18.60
C GLY A 8 -7.70 22.27 -19.72
N ALA A 9 -8.89 21.75 -19.45
CA ALA A 9 -9.71 21.09 -20.47
C ALA A 9 -10.81 22.04 -20.97
N VAL A 10 -10.61 22.65 -22.14
CA VAL A 10 -11.70 23.25 -22.93
C VAL A 10 -12.33 22.13 -23.77
N ALA A 11 -13.66 22.05 -23.75
CA ALA A 11 -14.52 20.89 -24.03
C ALA A 11 -14.43 20.15 -25.40
N VAL A 12 -13.34 20.20 -26.16
CA VAL A 12 -13.19 19.45 -27.43
C VAL A 12 -11.84 18.72 -27.60
N GLY A 13 -10.90 18.78 -26.64
CA GLY A 13 -9.49 18.36 -26.87
C GLY A 13 -8.94 17.09 -26.18
N ILE A 14 -9.75 16.23 -25.56
CA ILE A 14 -9.20 15.29 -24.53
C ILE A 14 -8.47 14.06 -25.09
N LEU A 15 -8.70 13.63 -26.33
CA LEU A 15 -7.91 12.54 -26.93
C LEU A 15 -6.44 12.91 -27.20
N ALA A 16 -6.12 14.20 -27.30
CA ALA A 16 -4.74 14.69 -27.44
C ALA A 16 -4.02 14.85 -26.09
N GLY A 17 -4.76 15.14 -25.01
CA GLY A 17 -4.20 15.36 -23.66
C GLY A 17 -3.66 14.08 -23.01
N MET A 18 -4.38 12.96 -23.14
CA MET A 18 -3.89 11.65 -22.65
C MET A 18 -2.64 11.18 -23.39
N LEU A 19 -2.47 11.56 -24.66
CA LEU A 19 -1.29 11.21 -25.47
C LEU A 19 -0.08 12.10 -25.20
N TRP A 20 -0.29 13.37 -24.80
CA TRP A 20 0.79 14.29 -24.40
C TRP A 20 1.39 13.92 -23.03
N MET A 21 0.56 13.43 -22.10
CA MET A 21 0.94 13.07 -20.73
C MET A 21 1.94 11.91 -20.63
N VAL A 22 2.04 11.05 -21.65
CA VAL A 22 3.02 9.94 -21.69
C VAL A 22 4.42 10.40 -22.15
N ARG A 23 4.55 11.60 -22.75
CA ARG A 23 5.80 12.04 -23.40
C ARG A 23 6.65 13.04 -22.61
N SER A 24 6.15 13.66 -21.55
CA SER A 24 6.83 14.80 -20.89
C SER A 24 7.88 14.43 -19.81
N ARG A 25 8.34 13.17 -19.71
CA ARG A 25 9.38 12.72 -18.76
C ARG A 25 10.82 13.23 -19.02
N GLN A 26 11.01 14.27 -19.84
CA GLN A 26 12.31 14.88 -20.04
C GLN A 26 12.17 16.38 -20.24
N LYS A 27 12.44 17.17 -19.19
CA LYS A 27 13.15 18.45 -19.29
C LYS A 27 13.57 18.93 -17.91
N VAL A 28 14.86 18.75 -17.66
CA VAL A 28 15.66 19.45 -16.64
C VAL A 28 15.83 20.89 -17.12
N VAL A 29 15.53 21.90 -16.29
CA VAL A 29 16.08 23.26 -16.44
C VAL A 29 16.39 23.85 -15.06
N GLU A 30 17.55 24.50 -15.02
CA GLU A 30 18.34 25.01 -13.90
C GLU A 30 17.66 26.05 -13.00
N ALA A 31 18.00 25.97 -11.71
CA ALA A 31 17.63 26.91 -10.67
C ALA A 31 18.61 28.10 -10.60
N THR A 32 18.08 29.30 -10.43
CA THR A 32 18.80 30.43 -9.84
C THR A 32 17.99 30.99 -8.68
N ASP A 33 18.62 30.93 -7.51
CA ASP A 33 18.49 31.74 -6.29
C ASP A 33 17.17 32.46 -6.02
N VAL A 34 16.54 32.16 -4.88
CA VAL A 34 16.26 33.16 -3.82
C VAL A 34 16.16 32.45 -2.47
N GLU A 35 17.13 32.80 -1.64
CA GLU A 35 17.24 32.61 -0.21
C GLU A 35 16.25 33.52 0.54
N GLN A 36 15.84 33.12 1.76
CA GLN A 36 15.18 33.93 2.80
C GLN A 36 13.64 34.00 2.81
N ALA A 37 13.03 33.32 3.80
CA ALA A 37 12.07 33.92 4.74
C ALA A 37 11.73 32.90 5.84
N GLU A 38 12.52 32.88 6.91
CA GLU A 38 12.04 32.49 8.24
C GLU A 38 11.24 33.67 8.83
N GLU A 39 10.04 33.42 9.35
CA GLU A 39 9.65 33.83 10.72
C GLU A 39 8.26 33.26 11.11
N PRO A 40 8.00 33.04 12.41
CA PRO A 40 6.89 32.23 12.93
C PRO A 40 5.73 33.08 13.45
N VAL A 41 4.49 32.57 13.44
CA VAL A 41 3.39 33.20 14.19
C VAL A 41 2.68 32.19 15.09
N SER A 42 2.96 32.34 16.38
CA SER A 42 2.20 31.84 17.52
C SER A 42 0.89 32.62 17.71
N GLY A 43 -0.21 31.93 17.99
CA GLY A 43 -1.45 32.58 18.43
C GLY A 43 -2.66 31.65 18.42
N LEU A 44 -2.88 30.90 19.50
CA LEU A 44 -4.16 30.27 19.84
C LEU A 44 -5.15 31.33 20.37
N PRO A 45 -6.46 31.03 20.36
CA PRO A 45 -7.02 30.58 21.63
C PRO A 45 -7.96 29.37 21.49
N ALA A 46 -8.07 28.69 22.62
CA ALA A 46 -8.94 27.56 22.88
C ALA A 46 -10.40 27.97 23.11
N GLN A 47 -11.28 26.96 23.02
CA GLN A 47 -12.68 26.86 23.47
C GLN A 47 -13.78 27.15 22.42
N ALA A 48 -14.38 26.07 21.91
CA ALA A 48 -15.79 25.90 21.59
C ALA A 48 -16.04 24.38 21.46
N GLU A 49 -16.57 23.74 22.50
CA GLU A 49 -17.98 23.34 22.64
C GLU A 49 -18.19 21.86 22.32
N GLU A 50 -18.54 21.15 23.39
CA GLU A 50 -18.98 19.77 23.47
C GLU A 50 -20.48 19.72 23.14
N SER A 51 -20.82 19.20 21.97
CA SER A 51 -22.12 18.63 21.56
C SER A 51 -21.86 18.08 20.15
N THR A 52 -22.25 16.89 19.71
CA THR A 52 -23.39 16.04 20.01
C THR A 52 -23.03 14.65 19.45
N GLU A 53 -23.70 13.61 19.92
CA GLU A 53 -23.51 12.18 19.62
C GLU A 53 -23.13 11.82 18.16
N PRO A 54 -22.25 10.81 17.95
CA PRO A 54 -21.87 10.40 16.60
C PRO A 54 -22.99 9.59 15.96
N ASN A 55 -23.47 10.09 14.81
CA ASN A 55 -24.41 9.42 13.94
C ASN A 55 -23.81 8.07 13.49
N GLN A 56 -24.29 6.98 14.09
CA GLN A 56 -24.00 5.60 13.71
C GLN A 56 -24.78 5.26 12.42
N GLU A 57 -24.27 5.73 11.28
CA GLU A 57 -24.54 5.06 10.01
C GLU A 57 -23.22 4.44 9.55
N GLU A 58 -22.90 3.29 10.14
CA GLU A 58 -21.92 2.38 9.55
C GLU A 58 -22.45 1.96 8.18
N HIS A 59 -21.90 2.57 7.12
CA HIS A 59 -22.21 2.20 5.74
C HIS A 59 -22.08 0.66 5.60
N PRO A 60 -23.11 -0.06 5.12
CA PRO A 60 -23.14 -1.52 5.09
C PRO A 60 -22.02 -2.14 4.22
N ALA A 61 -21.40 -1.34 3.35
CA ALA A 61 -20.20 -1.71 2.58
C ALA A 61 -18.92 -1.73 3.43
N VAL A 62 -18.78 -0.80 4.39
CA VAL A 62 -17.62 -0.71 5.30
C VAL A 62 -17.68 -1.83 6.34
N ALA A 63 -18.87 -2.12 6.89
CA ALA A 63 -19.08 -3.25 7.80
C ALA A 63 -18.78 -4.59 7.12
N LYS A 64 -19.26 -4.80 5.88
CA LYS A 64 -18.92 -6.00 5.08
C LYS A 64 -17.43 -6.10 4.79
N GLY A 65 -16.76 -5.00 4.44
CA GLY A 65 -15.33 -4.98 4.17
C GLY A 65 -14.49 -5.31 5.40
N LEU A 66 -14.88 -4.82 6.58
CA LEU A 66 -14.22 -5.12 7.86
C LEU A 66 -14.41 -6.60 8.26
N GLU A 67 -15.60 -7.14 8.03
CA GLU A 67 -15.91 -8.54 8.33
C GLU A 67 -15.18 -9.50 7.40
N GLN A 68 -15.08 -9.17 6.10
CA GLN A 68 -14.23 -9.90 5.15
C GLN A 68 -12.75 -9.83 5.51
N ALA A 69 -12.23 -8.66 5.88
CA ALA A 69 -10.84 -8.52 6.32
C ALA A 69 -10.55 -9.36 7.57
N LYS A 70 -11.50 -9.40 8.53
CA LYS A 70 -11.39 -10.21 9.74
C LYS A 70 -11.36 -11.71 9.44
N LEU A 71 -12.18 -12.17 8.49
CA LEU A 71 -12.18 -13.56 8.00
C LEU A 71 -10.86 -13.93 7.30
N VAL A 72 -10.33 -13.04 6.45
CA VAL A 72 -9.04 -13.26 5.79
C VAL A 72 -7.92 -13.39 6.81
N VAL A 73 -7.82 -12.45 7.77
CA VAL A 73 -6.79 -12.49 8.83
C VAL A 73 -6.90 -13.76 9.66
N HIS A 74 -8.12 -14.17 10.04
CA HIS A 74 -8.34 -15.39 10.83
C HIS A 74 -7.89 -16.64 10.05
N SER A 75 -8.26 -16.75 8.78
CA SER A 75 -7.84 -17.87 7.92
C SER A 75 -6.31 -17.93 7.73
N LEU A 76 -5.65 -16.77 7.74
CA LEU A 76 -4.20 -16.63 7.59
C LEU A 76 -3.48 -17.10 8.86
N LEU A 77 -3.96 -16.67 10.03
CA LEU A 77 -3.43 -17.14 11.33
C LEU A 77 -3.60 -18.65 11.51
N GLN A 78 -4.75 -19.20 11.11
CA GLN A 78 -5.00 -20.63 11.18
C GLN A 78 -4.05 -21.41 10.25
N SER A 79 -3.96 -21.01 8.98
CA SER A 79 -3.08 -21.67 8.02
C SER A 79 -1.60 -21.59 8.41
N LEU A 80 -1.17 -20.47 9.00
CA LEU A 80 0.20 -20.32 9.47
C LEU A 80 0.49 -21.23 10.68
N SER A 81 -0.46 -21.32 11.61
CA SER A 81 -0.34 -22.16 12.81
C SER A 81 -0.23 -23.64 12.44
N GLU A 82 -1.10 -24.13 11.56
CA GLU A 82 -1.07 -25.52 11.06
C GLU A 82 0.26 -25.86 10.37
N ASN A 83 0.81 -24.92 9.60
CA ASN A 83 2.10 -25.10 8.94
C ASN A 83 3.27 -25.12 9.93
N VAL A 84 3.27 -24.22 10.92
CA VAL A 84 4.31 -24.15 11.95
C VAL A 84 4.28 -25.40 12.85
N GLU A 85 3.10 -25.87 13.25
CA GLU A 85 2.94 -27.06 14.08
C GLU A 85 3.47 -28.31 13.38
N SER A 86 3.10 -28.52 12.10
CA SER A 86 3.64 -29.61 11.29
C SER A 86 5.17 -29.52 11.11
N LEU A 87 5.74 -28.32 11.01
CA LEU A 87 7.19 -28.13 10.92
C LEU A 87 7.90 -28.48 12.22
N LEU A 88 7.33 -28.09 13.36
CA LEU A 88 7.89 -28.38 14.68
C LEU A 88 7.87 -29.88 14.98
N ASP A 89 6.78 -30.57 14.62
CA ASP A 89 6.64 -32.01 14.83
C ASP A 89 7.73 -32.79 14.04
N ASP A 90 7.86 -32.49 12.75
CA ASP A 90 8.87 -33.14 11.93
C ASP A 90 10.31 -32.80 12.36
N SER A 91 10.57 -31.55 12.77
CA SER A 91 11.88 -31.14 13.29
C SER A 91 12.27 -31.92 14.55
N SER A 92 11.30 -32.16 15.45
CA SER A 92 11.51 -32.98 16.64
C SER A 92 11.83 -34.43 16.30
N ASN A 93 11.17 -34.99 15.27
CA ASN A 93 11.40 -36.34 14.80
C ASN A 93 12.81 -36.54 14.23
N TYR A 94 13.35 -35.55 13.48
CA TYR A 94 14.75 -35.59 13.03
C TYR A 94 15.74 -35.54 14.18
N GLY A 95 15.51 -34.67 15.17
CA GLY A 95 16.37 -34.56 16.35
C GLY A 95 16.51 -35.90 17.06
N ASN A 96 15.39 -36.57 17.30
CA ASN A 96 15.34 -37.89 17.91
C ASN A 96 16.08 -38.96 17.08
N SER A 97 15.96 -38.92 15.76
CA SER A 97 16.68 -39.86 14.88
C SER A 97 18.19 -39.63 14.86
N LEU A 98 18.63 -38.38 14.78
CA LEU A 98 20.05 -38.03 14.84
C LEU A 98 20.70 -38.49 16.15
N ASP A 99 19.99 -38.35 17.27
CA ASP A 99 20.48 -38.84 18.57
C ASP A 99 20.59 -40.37 18.62
N ARG A 100 19.63 -41.10 18.03
CA ARG A 100 19.70 -42.57 17.88
C ARG A 100 20.89 -43.00 17.03
N HIS A 101 21.10 -42.33 15.89
CA HIS A 101 22.20 -42.62 14.96
C HIS A 101 23.56 -42.32 15.61
N LYS A 102 23.68 -41.21 16.33
CA LYS A 102 24.86 -40.84 17.11
C LYS A 102 25.18 -41.86 18.20
N ALA A 103 24.17 -42.39 18.88
CA ALA A 103 24.33 -43.45 19.87
C ALA A 103 24.76 -44.78 19.24
N ALA A 104 24.22 -45.12 18.07
CA ALA A 104 24.56 -46.33 17.33
C ALA A 104 25.99 -46.27 16.74
N LEU A 105 26.41 -45.11 16.20
CA LEU A 105 27.79 -44.86 15.77
C LEU A 105 28.82 -45.11 16.88
N ARG A 106 28.51 -44.69 18.12
CA ARG A 106 29.39 -44.89 19.28
C ARG A 106 29.56 -46.36 19.69
N LYS A 107 28.60 -47.22 19.35
CA LYS A 107 28.59 -48.65 19.71
C LYS A 107 29.07 -49.54 18.56
N ALA A 108 29.12 -49.04 17.33
CA ALA A 108 29.53 -49.80 16.16
C ALA A 108 31.05 -50.08 16.20
N ASN A 109 31.41 -51.35 16.35
CA ASN A 109 32.80 -51.81 16.48
C ASN A 109 33.14 -52.97 15.54
N THR A 110 32.20 -53.41 14.71
CA THR A 110 32.41 -54.45 13.69
C THR A 110 31.97 -53.96 12.32
N VAL A 111 32.61 -54.47 11.27
CA VAL A 111 32.31 -54.12 9.87
C VAL A 111 30.84 -54.41 9.52
N THR A 112 30.25 -55.46 10.11
CA THR A 112 28.83 -55.79 9.96
C THR A 112 27.93 -54.72 10.57
N THR A 113 28.20 -54.30 11.82
CA THR A 113 27.42 -53.22 12.48
C THR A 113 27.54 -51.87 11.75
N ILE A 114 28.70 -51.58 11.16
CA ILE A 114 28.92 -50.35 10.38
C ILE A 114 28.10 -50.39 9.08
N ARG A 115 28.06 -51.52 8.37
CA ARG A 115 27.27 -51.67 7.14
C ARG A 115 25.75 -51.64 7.39
N GLU A 116 25.29 -52.17 8.51
CA GLU A 116 23.89 -52.07 8.91
C GLU A 116 23.51 -50.61 9.22
N LEU A 117 24.37 -49.91 9.96
CA LEU A 117 24.20 -48.50 10.25
C LEU A 117 24.19 -47.63 8.97
N GLU A 118 25.10 -47.91 8.03
CA GLU A 118 25.16 -47.24 6.73
C GLU A 118 23.84 -47.38 5.96
N ARG A 119 23.25 -48.58 5.90
CA ARG A 119 21.94 -48.79 5.26
C ARG A 119 20.84 -47.97 5.91
N VAL A 120 20.75 -47.99 7.24
CA VAL A 120 19.72 -47.23 7.98
C VAL A 120 19.89 -45.73 7.75
N MET A 121 21.12 -45.23 7.78
CA MET A 121 21.42 -43.82 7.48
C MET A 121 21.03 -43.42 6.06
N LEU A 122 21.33 -44.25 5.07
CA LEU A 122 20.98 -43.95 3.67
C LEU A 122 19.46 -43.88 3.49
N THR A 123 18.70 -44.82 4.05
CA THR A 123 17.23 -44.78 4.01
C THR A 123 16.68 -43.53 4.71
N GLU A 124 17.25 -43.14 5.85
CA GLU A 124 16.81 -41.96 6.58
C GLU A 124 17.18 -40.64 5.86
N LEU A 125 18.34 -40.59 5.20
CA LEU A 125 18.73 -39.46 4.35
C LEU A 125 17.77 -39.28 3.17
N GLU A 126 17.32 -40.37 2.54
CA GLU A 126 16.32 -40.33 1.48
C GLU A 126 14.97 -39.80 1.99
N GLU A 127 14.51 -40.26 3.16
CA GLU A 127 13.27 -39.77 3.77
C GLU A 127 13.37 -38.29 4.16
N MET A 128 14.50 -37.87 4.73
CA MET A 128 14.75 -36.45 5.05
C MET A 128 14.77 -35.58 3.79
N GLN A 129 15.36 -36.06 2.69
CA GLN A 129 15.32 -35.34 1.41
C GLN A 129 13.88 -35.22 0.86
N LYS A 130 13.08 -36.29 0.95
CA LYS A 130 11.66 -36.26 0.56
C LYS A 130 10.87 -35.26 1.43
N ALA A 131 11.14 -35.21 2.72
CA ALA A 131 10.46 -34.26 3.59
C ALA A 131 10.90 -32.82 3.35
N ASN A 132 12.19 -32.58 3.09
CA ASN A 132 12.70 -31.25 2.75
C ASN A 132 12.10 -30.72 1.44
N THR A 133 11.94 -31.58 0.43
CA THR A 133 11.22 -31.22 -0.80
C THR A 133 9.74 -30.92 -0.53
N ARG A 134 9.08 -31.66 0.38
CA ARG A 134 7.72 -31.33 0.84
C ARG A 134 7.64 -29.98 1.55
N TYR A 135 8.61 -29.61 2.40
CA TYR A 135 8.61 -28.28 3.03
C TYR A 135 8.79 -27.17 2.03
N ARG A 136 9.73 -27.33 1.09
CA ARG A 136 9.92 -26.35 0.02
C ARG A 136 8.63 -26.11 -0.75
N LYS A 137 7.88 -27.18 -1.05
CA LYS A 137 6.57 -27.07 -1.68
C LYS A 137 5.54 -26.36 -0.80
N LYS A 138 5.42 -26.73 0.48
CA LYS A 138 4.51 -26.06 1.42
C LYS A 138 4.81 -24.57 1.58
N LEU A 139 6.10 -24.19 1.57
CA LEU A 139 6.52 -22.79 1.63
C LEU A 139 6.12 -22.03 0.36
N ASP A 140 6.27 -22.64 -0.80
CA ASP A 140 5.85 -22.05 -2.09
C ASP A 140 4.32 -21.88 -2.17
N ASP A 141 3.57 -22.90 -1.71
CA ASP A 141 2.11 -22.85 -1.61
C ASP A 141 1.65 -21.74 -0.64
N ALA A 142 2.33 -21.61 0.50
CA ALA A 142 2.06 -20.57 1.49
C ALA A 142 2.37 -19.17 0.95
N ASP A 143 3.49 -18.98 0.26
CA ASP A 143 3.87 -17.71 -0.35
C ASP A 143 2.84 -17.28 -1.42
N THR A 144 2.44 -18.22 -2.27
CA THR A 144 1.41 -18.00 -3.29
C THR A 144 0.08 -17.59 -2.66
N LYS A 145 -0.34 -18.27 -1.58
CA LYS A 145 -1.58 -17.97 -0.86
C LYS A 145 -1.54 -16.59 -0.22
N LEU A 146 -0.42 -16.23 0.41
CA LEU A 146 -0.21 -14.89 0.99
C LEU A 146 -0.26 -13.79 -0.07
N ARG A 147 0.31 -14.04 -1.25
CA ARG A 147 0.26 -13.08 -2.36
C ARG A 147 -1.17 -12.82 -2.82
N ASN A 148 -1.93 -13.88 -3.07
CA ASN A 148 -3.34 -13.77 -3.50
C ASN A 148 -4.20 -13.01 -2.47
N GLN A 149 -4.01 -13.31 -1.17
CA GLN A 149 -4.74 -12.63 -0.10
C GLN A 149 -4.36 -11.15 0.02
N ARG A 150 -3.10 -10.78 -0.19
CA ARG A 150 -2.65 -9.37 -0.26
C ARG A 150 -3.30 -8.61 -1.41
N GLU A 151 -3.37 -9.24 -2.59
CA GLU A 151 -4.03 -8.66 -3.76
C GLU A 151 -5.53 -8.42 -3.49
N GLU A 152 -6.20 -9.37 -2.85
CA GLU A 152 -7.60 -9.25 -2.46
C GLU A 152 -7.84 -8.12 -1.44
N LEU A 153 -7.00 -8.02 -0.40
CA LEU A 153 -7.08 -6.92 0.56
C LEU A 153 -6.86 -5.56 -0.11
N THR A 154 -5.92 -5.46 -1.05
CA THR A 154 -5.67 -4.23 -1.81
C THR A 154 -6.87 -3.86 -2.66
N ARG A 155 -7.53 -4.85 -3.28
CA ARG A 155 -8.75 -4.65 -4.06
C ARG A 155 -9.90 -4.13 -3.18
N LEU A 156 -10.16 -4.77 -2.05
CA LEU A 156 -11.19 -4.36 -1.11
C LEU A 156 -10.92 -2.94 -0.58
N GLN A 157 -9.67 -2.60 -0.27
CA GLN A 157 -9.29 -1.24 0.12
C GLN A 157 -9.55 -0.22 -0.99
N SER A 158 -9.32 -0.58 -2.25
CA SER A 158 -9.62 0.30 -3.39
C SER A 158 -11.13 0.55 -3.56
N ASP A 159 -11.97 -0.44 -3.24
CA ASP A 159 -13.44 -0.35 -3.32
C ASP A 159 -14.03 0.59 -2.27
N LEU A 160 -13.33 0.85 -1.16
CA LEU A 160 -13.79 1.76 -0.09
C LEU A 160 -13.66 3.25 -0.44
N GLY A 161 -13.16 3.60 -1.64
CA GLY A 161 -13.10 4.98 -2.16
C GLY A 161 -12.14 5.93 -1.42
N ALA A 162 -11.55 5.52 -0.30
CA ALA A 162 -10.62 6.30 0.49
C ALA A 162 -9.22 5.66 0.54
N ASP A 163 -8.19 6.49 0.63
CA ASP A 163 -6.81 6.07 0.85
C ASP A 163 -6.60 5.70 2.33
N PHE A 164 -6.00 4.54 2.59
CA PHE A 164 -5.88 4.01 3.95
C PHE A 164 -4.96 4.85 4.85
N LEU A 165 -3.95 5.51 4.28
CA LEU A 165 -2.95 6.28 5.01
C LEU A 165 -3.41 7.71 5.29
N THR A 166 -3.89 8.40 4.25
CA THR A 166 -4.23 9.83 4.28
C THR A 166 -5.70 10.10 4.56
N LYS A 167 -6.57 9.08 4.45
CA LYS A 167 -8.03 9.14 4.65
C LYS A 167 -8.79 10.05 3.69
N ILE A 168 -8.12 10.69 2.74
CA ILE A 168 -8.76 11.39 1.62
C ILE A 168 -9.17 10.39 0.54
N PRO A 169 -10.04 10.76 -0.40
CA PRO A 169 -10.40 9.92 -1.53
C PRO A 169 -9.18 9.34 -2.27
N ASN A 170 -9.31 8.10 -2.75
CA ASN A 170 -8.26 7.44 -3.53
C ASN A 170 -8.41 7.74 -5.04
N ARG A 171 -7.44 7.30 -5.84
CA ARG A 171 -7.46 7.43 -7.30
C ARG A 171 -8.77 6.95 -7.95
N ARG A 172 -9.36 5.86 -7.46
CA ARG A 172 -10.60 5.33 -8.02
C ARG A 172 -11.79 6.27 -7.79
N ALA A 173 -11.91 6.82 -6.58
CA ALA A 173 -12.92 7.81 -6.27
C ALA A 173 -12.72 9.08 -7.11
N PHE A 174 -11.46 9.46 -7.38
CA PHE A 174 -11.14 10.54 -8.32
C PHE A 174 -11.58 10.25 -9.75
N ASP A 175 -11.23 9.08 -10.29
CA ASP A 175 -11.58 8.69 -11.66
C ASP A 175 -13.10 8.67 -11.87
N GLN A 176 -13.86 8.24 -10.84
CA GLN A 176 -15.32 8.36 -10.85
C GLN A 176 -15.77 9.82 -10.86
N ARG A 177 -15.24 10.64 -9.95
CA ARG A 177 -15.67 12.03 -9.78
C ARG A 177 -15.38 12.89 -11.01
N VAL A 178 -14.23 12.71 -11.65
CA VAL A 178 -13.89 13.45 -12.87
C VAL A 178 -14.79 13.03 -14.05
N GLY A 179 -15.19 11.76 -14.12
CA GLY A 179 -16.18 11.29 -15.10
C GLY A 179 -17.56 11.93 -14.91
N GLU A 180 -18.00 12.09 -13.66
CA GLU A 180 -19.23 12.81 -13.32
C GLU A 180 -19.15 14.28 -13.72
N GLU A 181 -18.06 14.97 -13.38
CA GLU A 181 -17.88 16.40 -13.69
C GLU A 181 -17.77 16.65 -15.19
N MET A 182 -17.09 15.77 -15.92
CA MET A 182 -17.01 15.82 -17.38
C MET A 182 -18.40 15.69 -18.01
N SER A 183 -19.21 14.74 -17.53
CA SER A 183 -20.59 14.54 -17.99
C SER A 183 -21.47 15.75 -17.69
N ARG A 184 -21.31 16.37 -16.52
CA ARG A 184 -22.00 17.60 -16.12
C ARG A 184 -21.63 18.76 -17.05
N ALA A 185 -20.33 19.00 -17.25
CA ALA A 185 -19.83 20.08 -18.10
C ALA A 185 -20.26 19.93 -19.57
N MET A 186 -20.27 18.70 -20.10
CA MET A 186 -20.77 18.42 -21.44
C MET A 186 -22.27 18.69 -21.60
N ARG A 187 -23.07 18.40 -20.56
CA ARG A 187 -24.53 18.52 -20.62
C ARG A 187 -25.04 19.93 -20.37
N TYR A 188 -24.48 20.61 -19.38
CA TYR A 188 -24.99 21.90 -18.90
C TYR A 188 -24.11 23.08 -19.30
N GLY A 189 -22.98 22.82 -19.96
CA GLY A 189 -21.90 23.79 -20.04
C GLY A 189 -21.18 23.90 -18.69
N GLY A 190 -20.03 24.57 -18.71
CA GLY A 190 -19.18 24.74 -17.53
C GLY A 190 -17.71 24.56 -17.85
N THR A 191 -16.86 24.99 -16.94
CA THR A 191 -15.41 24.81 -17.01
C THR A 191 -14.98 24.18 -15.70
N PHE A 192 -14.02 23.29 -15.75
CA PHE A 192 -13.33 22.78 -14.58
C PHE A 192 -11.85 22.69 -14.90
N SER A 193 -11.03 22.74 -13.86
CA SER A 193 -9.59 22.55 -13.97
C SER A 193 -9.15 21.41 -13.08
N MET A 194 -7.97 20.88 -13.38
CA MET A 194 -7.37 19.82 -12.58
C MET A 194 -5.92 20.18 -12.27
N VAL A 195 -5.53 19.93 -11.03
CA VAL A 195 -4.19 20.18 -10.52
C VAL A 195 -3.60 18.88 -10.05
N LEU A 196 -2.47 18.48 -10.64
CA LEU A 196 -1.67 17.36 -10.16
C LEU A 196 -0.48 17.90 -9.38
N LEU A 197 -0.30 17.39 -8.17
CA LEU A 197 0.76 17.75 -7.23
C LEU A 197 1.63 16.52 -7.00
N ASP A 198 2.94 16.67 -7.15
CA ASP A 198 3.93 15.68 -6.75
C ASP A 198 4.75 16.21 -5.57
N LEU A 199 5.18 15.33 -4.67
CA LEU A 199 6.07 15.70 -3.57
C LEU A 199 7.53 15.50 -3.99
N ASP A 200 8.20 16.58 -4.37
CA ASP A 200 9.58 16.48 -4.83
C ASP A 200 10.51 15.90 -3.76
N HIS A 201 11.44 15.07 -4.24
CA HIS A 201 12.44 14.42 -3.41
C HIS A 201 11.87 13.55 -2.27
N PHE A 202 10.60 13.15 -2.33
CA PHE A 202 9.98 12.32 -1.29
C PHE A 202 10.73 11.00 -1.06
N LYS A 203 11.28 10.40 -2.13
CA LYS A 203 12.20 9.26 -2.01
C LYS A 203 13.42 9.55 -1.13
N GLN A 204 14.07 10.72 -1.28
CA GLN A 204 15.25 11.07 -0.47
C GLN A 204 14.89 11.23 1.01
N VAL A 205 13.70 11.75 1.29
CA VAL A 205 13.19 11.86 2.66
C VAL A 205 12.97 10.47 3.26
N ASN A 206 12.37 9.55 2.51
CA ASN A 206 12.21 8.16 2.94
C ASN A 206 13.55 7.47 3.17
N ASP A 207 14.52 7.67 2.28
CA ASP A 207 15.84 7.06 2.37
C ASP A 207 16.61 7.59 3.60
N ARG A 208 16.46 8.87 3.95
CA ARG A 208 17.16 9.52 5.07
C ARG A 208 16.47 9.32 6.42
N HIS A 209 15.14 9.29 6.47
CA HIS A 209 14.36 9.34 7.70
C HIS A 209 13.43 8.12 7.90
N GLY A 210 13.43 7.19 6.96
CA GLY A 210 12.60 5.98 6.97
C GLY A 210 11.16 6.24 6.50
N HIS A 211 10.50 5.16 6.06
CA HIS A 211 9.14 5.21 5.53
C HIS A 211 8.10 5.80 6.51
N LEU A 212 8.25 5.57 7.81
CA LEU A 212 7.36 6.15 8.82
C LEU A 212 7.40 7.69 8.83
N ALA A 213 8.53 8.29 8.47
CA ALA A 213 8.64 9.74 8.33
C ALA A 213 7.92 10.24 7.07
N GLY A 214 8.08 9.55 5.94
CA GLY A 214 7.32 9.83 4.72
C GLY A 214 5.80 9.72 4.93
N ASP A 215 5.35 8.70 5.66
CA ASP A 215 3.94 8.53 6.00
C ASP A 215 3.36 9.70 6.78
N ARG A 216 4.14 10.28 7.70
CA ARG A 216 3.74 11.49 8.44
C ARG A 216 3.63 12.70 7.51
N ILE A 217 4.56 12.84 6.56
CA ILE A 217 4.54 13.93 5.58
C ILE A 217 3.32 13.81 4.68
N LEU A 218 3.03 12.63 4.15
CA LEU A 218 1.84 12.39 3.33
C LEU A 218 0.55 12.74 4.08
N ARG A 219 0.43 12.35 5.36
CA ARG A 219 -0.71 12.73 6.21
C ARG A 219 -0.78 14.24 6.44
N ALA A 220 0.34 14.90 6.69
CA ALA A 220 0.39 16.34 6.90
C ALA A 220 -0.02 17.13 5.65
N VAL A 221 0.51 16.74 4.47
CA VAL A 221 0.18 17.34 3.17
C VAL A 221 -1.29 17.13 2.85
N ALA A 222 -1.81 15.91 2.99
CA ALA A 222 -3.23 15.63 2.78
C ALA A 222 -4.12 16.51 3.67
N GLY A 223 -3.77 16.62 4.96
CA GLY A 223 -4.47 17.49 5.89
C GLY A 223 -4.39 18.98 5.52
N LEU A 224 -3.24 19.44 5.02
CA LEU A 224 -3.07 20.82 4.55
C LEU A 224 -3.96 21.09 3.34
N LEU A 225 -3.91 20.24 2.31
CA LEU A 225 -4.72 20.40 1.10
C LEU A 225 -6.22 20.33 1.44
N GLN A 226 -6.63 19.42 2.33
CA GLN A 226 -8.03 19.27 2.74
C GLN A 226 -8.57 20.53 3.45
N ARG A 227 -7.73 21.24 4.22
CA ARG A 227 -8.12 22.49 4.90
C ARG A 227 -8.15 23.71 3.99
N ASN A 228 -7.36 23.71 2.92
CA ASN A 228 -7.20 24.85 2.02
C ASN A 228 -8.07 24.77 0.75
N LYS A 229 -8.63 23.60 0.43
CA LYS A 229 -9.55 23.45 -0.70
C LYS A 229 -10.93 24.03 -0.37
N ARG A 230 -11.70 24.41 -1.41
CA ARG A 230 -13.11 24.79 -1.26
C ARG A 230 -13.98 23.56 -1.01
N ALA A 231 -15.22 23.80 -0.59
CA ALA A 231 -16.22 22.74 -0.43
C ALA A 231 -16.53 22.02 -1.76
N SER A 232 -16.55 22.77 -2.87
CA SER A 232 -16.77 22.27 -4.24
C SER A 232 -15.63 21.41 -4.77
N ASP A 233 -14.41 21.65 -4.28
CA ASP A 233 -13.20 21.03 -4.82
C ASP A 233 -13.09 19.59 -4.33
N PHE A 234 -12.60 18.71 -5.20
CA PHE A 234 -12.40 17.30 -4.87
C PHE A 234 -10.91 17.00 -4.82
N LEU A 235 -10.41 16.61 -3.65
CA LEU A 235 -9.03 16.20 -3.43
C LEU A 235 -8.96 14.68 -3.37
N ALA A 236 -7.97 14.09 -4.02
CA ALA A 236 -7.66 12.68 -3.90
C ALA A 236 -6.15 12.41 -3.93
N ARG A 237 -5.74 11.27 -3.37
CA ARG A 237 -4.39 10.74 -3.56
C ARG A 237 -4.37 9.89 -4.83
N TYR A 238 -3.62 10.32 -5.82
CA TYR A 238 -3.57 9.69 -7.15
C TYR A 238 -2.52 8.56 -7.21
N GLY A 239 -1.39 8.75 -6.52
CA GLY A 239 -0.26 7.85 -6.55
C GLY A 239 0.43 7.69 -5.18
N GLY A 240 1.68 7.22 -5.21
CA GLY A 240 2.48 7.02 -4.00
C GLY A 240 2.77 8.32 -3.27
N GLU A 241 3.13 9.37 -4.00
CA GLU A 241 3.44 10.70 -3.47
C GLU A 241 2.67 11.82 -4.18
N GLU A 242 1.73 11.43 -5.05
CA GLU A 242 0.96 12.32 -5.92
C GLU A 242 -0.45 12.58 -5.38
N PHE A 243 -0.87 13.85 -5.41
CA PHE A 243 -2.22 14.30 -5.07
C PHE A 243 -2.86 14.98 -6.27
N VAL A 244 -4.17 14.85 -6.42
CA VAL A 244 -4.93 15.51 -7.48
C VAL A 244 -6.09 16.30 -6.89
N LEU A 245 -6.26 17.53 -7.37
CA LEU A 245 -7.46 18.33 -7.13
C LEU A 245 -8.26 18.47 -8.42
N LEU A 246 -9.55 18.22 -8.33
CA LEU A 246 -10.54 18.65 -9.30
C LEU A 246 -11.18 19.94 -8.80
N LEU A 247 -11.16 20.97 -9.64
CA LEU A 247 -11.66 22.31 -9.35
C LEU A 247 -12.84 22.62 -10.27
N PRO A 248 -14.08 22.30 -9.87
CA PRO A 248 -15.27 22.67 -10.62
C PRO A 248 -15.37 24.20 -10.77
N GLU A 249 -15.94 24.66 -11.88
CA GLU A 249 -16.21 26.08 -12.15
C GLU A 249 -14.96 26.98 -12.07
N THR A 250 -13.79 26.39 -12.33
CA THR A 250 -12.49 27.07 -12.22
C THR A 250 -11.77 27.02 -13.56
N SER A 251 -11.46 28.17 -14.13
CA SER A 251 -10.68 28.27 -15.38
C SER A 251 -9.20 27.97 -15.17
N LEU A 252 -8.48 27.71 -16.26
CA LEU A 252 -7.04 27.45 -16.21
C LEU A 252 -6.27 28.58 -15.54
N ASP A 253 -6.62 29.84 -15.83
CA ASP A 253 -5.94 31.01 -15.25
C ASP A 253 -6.20 31.13 -13.74
N GLN A 254 -7.40 30.76 -13.29
CA GLN A 254 -7.73 30.71 -11.87
C GLN A 254 -7.05 29.56 -11.13
N ALA A 255 -6.65 28.50 -11.85
CA ALA A 255 -5.99 27.33 -11.28
C ALA A 255 -4.45 27.47 -11.19
N ARG A 256 -3.86 28.52 -11.78
CA ARG A 256 -2.40 28.74 -11.91
C ARG A 256 -1.74 29.57 -10.80
N VAL A 257 -2.45 29.81 -9.70
CA VAL A 257 -1.99 30.71 -8.62
C VAL A 257 -0.77 30.15 -7.90
#